data_AF-A0A3D4EFR6-F1
#
_entry.id   AF-A0A3D4EFR6-F1
#
_cell.length_a   1.000
_cell.length_b   1.000
_cell.length_c   1.000
_cell.angle_alpha   90.00
_cell.angle_beta   90.00
_cell.angle_gamma   90.00
#
_symmetry.space_group_name_H-M   'P 1'
#
loop_
_entity.id
_entity.type
_entity.pdbx_description
1 polymer ?
#
loop_
_entity_poly.entity_id
_entity_poly.type
_entity_poly.pdbx_seq_one_letter_code
_entity_poly.pdbx_strand_id
1 'polypeptide(L)' 'NMFENDHSAARGKMCMRRLYVFKHDSLLGNAPSGELFDKIVVRQKDEDAAPRAFADYAVEVDETMPEGVTLSRLV' A
#
# COMPACT_ATOMS: atom_id res chain seq x y z
N ASN A 1 4.56 13.40 -3.46
CA ASN A 1 5.44 13.27 -4.65
C ASN A 1 6.81 12.77 -4.24
N MET A 2 6.99 11.45 -4.20
CA MET A 2 8.25 10.82 -3.72
C MET A 2 9.30 10.68 -4.82
N PHE A 3 8.89 10.41 -6.06
CA PHE A 3 9.81 10.10 -7.18
C PHE A 3 9.84 11.15 -8.29
N GLU A 4 9.04 12.22 -8.18
CA GLU A 4 8.95 13.24 -9.25
C GLU A 4 10.23 14.03 -9.48
N ASN A 5 11.05 14.19 -8.44
CA ASN A 5 12.32 14.92 -8.52
C ASN A 5 13.53 13.97 -8.53
N ASP A 6 13.29 12.66 -8.45
CA ASP A 6 14.33 11.62 -8.39
C ASP A 6 14.40 10.86 -9.71
N HIS A 7 14.74 11.61 -10.76
CA HIS A 7 14.93 11.10 -12.11
C HIS A 7 16.42 10.87 -12.39
N SER A 8 16.76 9.69 -12.87
CA SER A 8 18.11 9.39 -13.35
C SER A 8 18.07 8.31 -14.44
N ALA A 9 19.11 8.19 -15.25
CA ALA A 9 19.18 7.17 -16.29
C ALA A 9 19.10 5.72 -15.73
N ALA A 10 19.48 5.52 -14.46
CA ALA A 10 19.43 4.21 -13.79
C ALA A 10 18.04 3.90 -13.20
N ARG A 11 17.20 4.91 -12.97
CA ARG A 11 15.87 4.77 -12.39
C ARG A 11 14.86 5.16 -13.46
N GLY A 12 14.28 4.15 -14.12
CA GLY A 12 13.23 4.35 -15.12
C GLY A 12 11.99 5.07 -14.56
N LYS A 13 10.83 4.93 -15.20
CA LYS A 13 9.62 5.61 -14.73
C LYS A 13 9.09 4.99 -13.43
N MET A 14 9.47 5.57 -12.29
CA MET A 14 8.93 5.23 -10.98
C MET A 14 7.75 6.14 -10.64
N CYS A 15 6.66 5.56 -10.17
CA CYS A 15 5.48 6.29 -9.70
C CYS A 15 4.92 5.59 -8.46
N MET A 16 4.69 6.36 -7.40
CA MET A 16 3.90 5.89 -6.26
C MET A 16 2.48 5.57 -6.75
N ARG A 17 1.91 4.46 -6.29
CA ARG A 17 0.61 3.96 -6.78
C ARG A 17 -0.51 4.05 -5.76
N ARG A 18 -0.17 3.75 -4.51
CA ARG A 18 -1.04 3.84 -3.34
C ARG A 18 -0.17 4.12 -2.11
N LEU A 19 -0.75 4.87 -1.18
CA LEU A 19 -0.24 5.05 0.18
C LEU A 19 -1.38 4.77 1.15
N TYR A 20 -1.19 3.82 2.05
CA TYR A 20 -2.14 3.48 3.10
C TYR A 20 -1.55 3.89 4.44
N VAL A 21 -2.32 4.62 5.24
CA VAL A 21 -1.89 5.14 6.54
C VAL A 21 -2.81 4.58 7.61
N PHE A 22 -2.26 3.80 8.53
CA PHE A 22 -2.95 3.38 9.74
C PHE A 22 -2.64 4.38 10.86
N LYS A 23 -3.65 5.15 11.25
CA LYS A 23 -3.55 6.11 12.34
C LYS A 23 -4.06 5.44 13.62
N HIS A 24 -3.26 5.50 14.68
CA HIS A 24 -3.64 5.09 16.02
C HIS A 24 -4.04 6.31 16.86
N ASP A 25 -5.02 6.14 17.74
CA ASP A 25 -5.43 7.18 18.70
C ASP A 25 -4.53 7.22 19.95
N SER A 26 -3.85 6.11 20.26
CA SER A 26 -2.89 5.99 21.36
C SER A 26 -1.45 6.21 20.90
N LEU A 27 -0.66 6.89 21.74
CA LEU A 27 0.79 7.06 21.55
C LEU A 27 1.56 5.73 21.54
N LEU A 28 1.05 4.72 22.26
CA LEU A 28 1.67 3.40 22.32
C LEU A 28 1.15 2.45 21.23
N GLY A 29 0.20 2.91 20.41
CA GLY A 29 -0.51 2.09 19.44
C GLY A 29 -1.77 1.43 20.02
N ASN A 30 -2.70 1.11 19.12
CA ASN A 30 -3.97 0.43 19.42
C ASN A 30 -4.03 -1.01 18.89
N ALA A 31 -3.17 -1.35 17.93
CA ALA A 31 -3.09 -2.68 17.33
C ALA A 31 -1.65 -2.98 16.90
N PRO A 32 -1.22 -4.26 16.87
CA PRO A 32 0.06 -4.66 16.31
C PRO A 32 0.18 -4.29 14.83
N SER A 33 1.36 -3.83 14.40
CA SER A 33 1.57 -3.44 13.00
C SER A 33 1.42 -4.61 12.01
N GLY A 34 1.79 -5.83 12.42
CA GLY A 34 1.63 -7.03 11.59
C GLY A 34 0.17 -7.27 11.19
N GLU A 35 -0.74 -7.19 12.18
CA GLU A 35 -2.18 -7.33 11.94
C GLU A 35 -2.69 -6.28 10.95
N LEU A 36 -2.21 -5.04 11.04
CA LEU A 36 -2.59 -3.97 10.14
C LEU A 36 -2.03 -4.15 8.73
N PHE A 37 -0.81 -4.67 8.60
CA PHE A 37 -0.20 -4.93 7.30
C PHE A 37 -0.89 -6.09 6.56
N ASP A 38 -1.37 -7.10 7.29
CA ASP A 38 -2.13 -8.21 6.73
C ASP A 38 -3.47 -7.78 6.11
N LYS A 39 -3.98 -6.58 6.47
CA LYS A 39 -5.18 -6.00 5.87
C LYS A 39 -5.00 -5.54 4.43
N ILE A 40 -3.77 -5.44 3.94
CA ILE A 40 -3.47 -5.03 2.56
C ILE A 40 -2.89 -6.24 1.83
N VAL A 41 -3.66 -6.79 0.91
CA VAL A 41 -3.22 -7.91 0.08
C VAL A 41 -3.08 -7.46 -1.36
N VAL A 42 -1.90 -7.70 -1.94
CA VAL A 42 -1.64 -7.44 -3.36
C VAL A 42 -1.49 -8.77 -4.07
N ARG A 43 -2.37 -9.03 -5.04
CA ARG A 43 -2.33 -10.24 -5.86
C ARG A 43 -2.11 -9.89 -7.32
N GLN A 44 -1.33 -10.71 -8.00
CA GLN A 44 -1.31 -10.67 -9.46
C GLN A 44 -2.63 -11.23 -9.99
N LYS A 45 -3.20 -10.61 -11.03
CA LYS A 45 -4.49 -11.01 -11.58
C LYS A 45 -4.42 -12.24 -12.47
N ASP A 46 -3.29 -12.42 -13.14
CA ASP A 46 -3.02 -13.53 -14.06
C ASP A 46 -1.72 -14.20 -13.61
N GLU A 47 -1.80 -15.39 -13.03
CA GLU A 47 -0.62 -16.11 -12.48
C GLU A 47 0.24 -16.76 -13.58
N ASP A 48 -0.30 -16.93 -14.79
CA ASP A 48 0.38 -17.60 -15.91
C ASP A 48 1.22 -16.63 -16.75
N ALA A 49 0.95 -15.33 -16.66
CA ALA A 49 1.69 -14.28 -17.35
C ALA A 49 2.68 -13.56 -16.42
N ALA A 50 3.76 -13.01 -16.96
CA ALA A 50 4.63 -12.12 -16.19
C ALA A 50 4.06 -10.69 -16.18
N PRO A 51 3.89 -10.03 -15.02
CA PRO A 51 3.25 -8.73 -14.95
C PRO A 51 4.17 -7.66 -15.55
N ARG A 52 3.58 -6.66 -16.22
CA ARG A 52 4.27 -5.57 -16.92
C ARG A 52 3.72 -4.19 -16.59
N ALA A 53 2.54 -4.11 -15.97
CA ALA A 53 1.93 -2.89 -15.53
C ALA A 53 1.26 -3.06 -14.16
N PHE A 54 1.04 -1.94 -13.46
CA PHE A 54 0.30 -1.96 -12.20
C PHE A 54 -1.15 -2.49 -12.35
N ALA A 55 -1.74 -2.35 -13.54
CA ALA A 55 -3.08 -2.85 -13.84
C ALA A 55 -3.16 -4.39 -13.75
N ASP A 56 -2.03 -5.08 -13.82
CA ASP A 56 -1.92 -6.54 -13.71
C ASP A 56 -2.04 -7.01 -12.25
N TYR A 57 -2.11 -6.08 -11.29
CA TYR A 57 -2.30 -6.37 -9.87
C TYR A 57 -3.68 -5.91 -9.39
N ALA A 58 -4.23 -6.68 -8.46
CA ALA A 58 -5.37 -6.31 -7.63
C ALA A 58 -4.85 -5.97 -6.22
N VAL A 59 -5.28 -4.83 -5.69
CA VAL A 59 -4.99 -4.43 -4.31
C VAL A 59 -6.30 -4.52 -3.54
N GLU A 60 -6.37 -5.50 -2.66
CA GLU A 60 -7.48 -5.73 -1.75
C GLU A 60 -7.14 -5.14 -0.39
N VAL A 61 -8.10 -4.45 0.20
CA VAL A 61 -7.93 -3.78 1.49
C VAL A 61 -9.10 -4.17 2.37
N ASP A 62 -8.80 -4.81 3.49
CA ASP A 62 -9.77 -5.03 4.56
C ASP A 62 -9.95 -3.71 5.33
N GLU A 63 -11.11 -3.09 5.19
CA GLU A 63 -11.44 -1.81 5.83
C GLU A 63 -11.97 -1.98 7.26
N THR A 64 -12.11 -3.21 7.76
CA THR A 64 -12.51 -3.45 9.16
C THR A 64 -11.34 -3.19 10.10
N MET A 65 -11.30 -2.00 10.73
CA MET A 65 -10.20 -1.63 11.61
C MET A 65 -10.43 -2.07 13.06
N PRO A 66 -9.35 -2.44 13.79
CA PRO A 66 -9.42 -2.57 15.24
C PRO A 66 -9.81 -1.26 15.90
N GLU A 67 -10.33 -1.35 17.11
CA GLU A 67 -10.75 -0.18 17.87
C GLU A 67 -9.58 0.82 18.06
N GLY A 68 -9.85 2.10 17.81
CA GLY A 68 -8.84 3.17 17.89
C GLY A 68 -7.81 3.17 16.76
N VAL A 69 -8.07 2.44 15.67
CA VAL A 69 -7.31 2.54 14.41
C VAL A 69 -8.20 3.10 13.30
N THR A 70 -7.68 4.09 12.57
CA THR A 70 -8.33 4.64 11.38
C THR A 70 -7.44 4.45 10.16
N LEU A 71 -8.00 3.91 9.07
CA LEU A 71 -7.32 3.80 7.78
C LEU A 71 -7.56 5.07 6.94
N SER A 72 -6.49 5.63 6.39
CA SER A 72 -6.53 6.70 5.38
C SER A 72 -5.82 6.27 4.10
N ARG A 73 -6.43 6.55 2.95
CA ARG A 73 -5.89 6.21 1.63
C ARG A 73 -5.43 7.46 0.88
N LEU A 74 -4.21 7.39 0.37
CA LEU A 74 -3.52 8.44 -0.36
C LEU A 74 -2.88 7.83 -1.63
N VAL A 75 -2.37 8.69 -2.50
CA VAL A 75 -1.95 8.35 -3.88
C VAL A 75 -0.60 7.66 -3.92
#